data_AF-A0A1B7Y1I6-F1
#
_entry.id   AF-A0A1B7Y1I6-F1
#
_cell.length_a   1.000
_cell.length_b   1.000
_cell.length_c   1.000
_cell.angle_alpha   90.00
_cell.angle_beta   90.00
_cell.angle_gamma   90.00
#
_symmetry.space_group_name_H-M   'P 1'
#
loop_
_entity.id
_entity.type
_entity.pdbx_description
1 polymer ?
#
loop_
_entity_poly.entity_id
_entity_poly.type
_entity_poly.pdbx_seq_one_letter_code
_entity_poly.pdbx_strand_id
1 'polypeptide(L)'
;MTMGDAHTVNANKAYFNKLAAEYDTRYEKTTLQLEREIRKRKDFIGANWVVDEDEDEDEDGNDDDSEDGPATAQAPPPPPGADTKRVRLLDYACGTGLISRALAQFTTHCVGIDISENMVAAYNARAENQARTFTMDTPS
;
A
#
# COMPACT_ATOMS: atom_id res chain seq x y z
N MET A 1 3.02 16.55 -30.59
CA MET A 1 3.93 17.08 -29.55
C MET A 1 4.85 18.07 -30.23
N THR A 2 4.81 19.35 -29.85
CA THR A 2 5.66 20.38 -30.48
C THR A 2 7.10 20.27 -29.97
N MET A 3 8.09 20.83 -30.69
CA MET A 3 9.48 20.85 -30.21
C MET A 3 9.62 21.50 -28.82
N GLY A 4 8.78 22.50 -28.50
CA GLY A 4 8.77 23.17 -27.19
C GLY A 4 8.32 22.25 -26.04
N ASP A 5 7.37 21.36 -26.30
CA ASP A 5 6.87 20.40 -25.29
C ASP A 5 7.95 19.37 -24.95
N ALA A 6 8.65 18.86 -25.98
CA ALA A 6 9.72 17.89 -25.79
C ALA A 6 10.89 18.46 -24.96
N HIS A 7 11.23 19.74 -25.16
CA HIS A 7 12.27 20.41 -24.36
C HIS A 7 11.89 20.50 -22.88
N THR A 8 10.64 20.88 -22.58
CA THR A 8 10.14 20.98 -21.20
C THR A 8 10.09 19.63 -20.50
N VAL A 9 9.62 18.58 -21.19
CA VAL A 9 9.60 17.21 -20.66
C VAL A 9 11.02 16.73 -20.31
N ASN A 10 11.97 16.95 -21.22
CA ASN A 10 13.37 16.55 -20.98
C ASN A 10 14.02 17.32 -19.83
N ALA A 11 13.72 18.62 -19.69
CA ALA A 11 14.21 19.43 -18.58
C ALA A 11 13.67 18.93 -17.22
N ASN A 12 12.37 18.64 -17.14
CA ASN A 12 11.75 18.10 -15.94
C ASN A 12 12.32 16.73 -15.57
N LYS A 13 12.45 15.84 -16.56
CA LYS A 13 13.08 14.53 -16.39
C LYS A 13 14.49 14.65 -15.84
N ALA A 14 15.32 15.52 -16.43
CA ALA A 14 16.69 15.75 -15.97
C ALA A 14 16.75 16.32 -14.54
N TYR A 15 15.82 17.22 -14.19
CA TYR A 15 15.72 17.77 -12.84
C TYR A 15 15.41 16.68 -11.80
N PHE A 16 14.35 15.90 -12.01
CA PHE A 16 13.96 14.84 -11.07
C PHE A 16 14.96 13.68 -11.03
N ASN A 17 15.64 13.37 -12.14
CA ASN A 17 16.71 12.38 -12.15
C ASN A 17 17.86 12.77 -11.20
N LYS A 18 18.22 14.06 -11.15
CA LYS A 18 19.24 14.56 -10.22
C LYS A 18 18.74 14.60 -8.78
N LEU A 19 17.49 15.02 -8.58
CA LEU A 19 16.91 15.18 -7.24
C LEU A 19 16.73 13.83 -6.51
N ALA A 20 16.50 12.74 -7.25
CA ALA A 20 16.16 11.42 -6.69
C ALA A 20 17.08 10.96 -5.55
N ALA A 21 18.40 11.15 -5.67
CA ALA A 21 19.37 10.71 -4.67
C ALA A 21 19.23 11.41 -3.31
N GLU A 22 18.69 12.62 -3.28
CA GLU A 22 18.53 13.43 -2.06
C GLU A 22 17.09 13.58 -1.62
N TYR A 23 16.12 13.16 -2.44
CA TYR A 23 14.70 13.46 -2.27
C TYR A 23 14.19 13.00 -0.90
N ASP A 24 14.43 11.74 -0.54
CA ASP A 24 13.95 11.18 0.72
C ASP A 24 14.56 11.87 1.94
N THR A 25 15.88 12.08 1.95
CA THR A 25 16.57 12.76 3.05
C THR A 25 16.10 14.20 3.19
N ARG A 26 15.92 14.90 2.05
CA ARG A 26 15.51 16.29 2.03
C ARG A 26 14.09 16.48 2.56
N TYR A 27 13.19 15.54 2.27
CA TYR A 27 11.76 15.65 2.58
C TYR A 27 11.27 14.69 3.66
N GLU A 28 12.17 13.99 4.35
CA GLU A 28 11.87 12.91 5.30
C GLU A 28 10.71 13.23 6.25
N LYS A 29 10.79 14.35 6.96
CA LYS A 29 9.77 14.77 7.94
C LYS A 29 8.39 14.92 7.30
N THR A 30 8.34 15.58 6.15
CA THR A 30 7.11 15.83 5.41
C THR A 30 6.55 14.53 4.86
N THR A 31 7.40 13.68 4.29
CA THR A 31 7.02 12.35 3.78
C THR A 31 6.39 11.51 4.89
N LEU A 32 7.03 11.40 6.06
CA LEU A 32 6.49 10.64 7.19
C LEU A 32 5.16 11.19 7.72
N GLN A 33 5.01 12.51 7.77
CA GLN A 33 3.75 13.14 8.17
C GLN A 33 2.63 12.83 7.17
N LEU A 34 2.92 12.93 5.86
CA LEU A 34 1.95 12.63 4.81
C LEU A 34 1.52 11.16 4.85
N GLU A 35 2.45 10.23 5.04
CA GLU A 35 2.11 8.80 5.14
C GLU A 35 1.18 8.51 6.30
N ARG A 36 1.43 9.12 7.47
CA ARG A 36 0.55 8.98 8.63
C ARG A 36 -0.85 9.47 8.33
N GLU A 37 -0.97 10.66 7.73
CA GLU A 37 -2.28 11.25 7.42
C GLU A 37 -3.02 10.49 6.32
N ILE A 38 -2.30 10.00 5.29
CA ILE A 38 -2.89 9.16 4.23
C ILE A 38 -3.45 7.88 4.83
N ARG A 39 -2.68 7.18 5.68
CA ARG A 39 -3.14 5.95 6.34
C ARG A 39 -4.36 6.21 7.22
N LYS A 40 -4.32 7.28 8.02
CA LYS A 40 -5.44 7.68 8.90
C LYS A 40 -6.73 7.99 8.13
N ARG A 41 -6.61 8.45 6.88
CA ARG A 41 -7.75 8.87 6.05
C ARG A 41 -7.96 7.98 4.84
N LYS A 42 -7.41 6.76 4.81
CA LYS A 42 -7.47 5.86 3.64
C LYS A 42 -8.91 5.64 3.17
N ASP A 43 -9.87 5.61 4.08
CA ASP A 43 -11.27 5.33 3.78
C ASP A 43 -11.96 6.46 3.00
N PHE A 44 -11.37 7.66 2.96
CA PHE A 44 -11.81 8.74 2.07
C PHE A 44 -11.77 8.34 0.58
N ILE A 45 -10.89 7.41 0.19
CA ILE A 45 -10.74 6.95 -1.19
C ILE A 45 -11.89 5.99 -1.59
N GLY A 46 -12.67 5.48 -0.64
CA GLY A 46 -13.83 4.62 -0.90
C GLY A 46 -13.48 3.25 -1.48
N ALA A 47 -12.22 2.81 -1.33
CA ALA A 47 -11.79 1.48 -1.76
C ALA A 47 -12.12 0.43 -0.70
N ASN A 48 -12.48 -0.78 -1.14
CA ASN A 48 -12.66 -1.93 -0.25
C ASN A 48 -11.29 -2.54 0.09
N TRP A 49 -10.59 -1.89 1.03
CA TRP A 49 -9.23 -2.22 1.44
C TRP A 49 -9.05 -3.67 1.87
N VAL A 50 -7.83 -4.20 1.70
CA VAL A 50 -7.40 -5.44 2.38
C VAL A 50 -7.14 -5.05 3.84
N VAL A 51 -8.18 -5.08 4.67
CA VAL A 51 -8.03 -4.99 6.13
C VAL A 51 -7.66 -6.38 6.66
N ASP A 52 -6.79 -6.42 7.66
CA ASP A 52 -6.62 -7.62 8.49
C ASP A 52 -7.96 -7.80 9.25
N GLU A 53 -8.49 -9.02 9.29
CA GLU A 53 -9.89 -9.36 9.64
C GLU A 53 -10.24 -9.18 11.15
N ASP A 54 -9.72 -8.18 11.85
CA ASP A 54 -9.84 -8.05 13.32
C ASP A 54 -10.63 -6.82 13.83
N GLU A 55 -11.37 -6.09 12.98
CA GLU A 55 -12.11 -4.87 13.42
C GLU A 55 -13.63 -4.89 13.12
N ASP A 56 -14.28 -6.06 13.18
CA ASP A 56 -15.73 -6.15 13.37
C ASP A 56 -15.93 -7.24 14.46
N GLU A 57 -16.14 -6.93 15.74
CA GLU A 57 -17.46 -6.77 16.37
C GLU A 57 -17.32 -6.30 17.84
N ASP A 58 -17.57 -5.01 18.11
CA ASP A 58 -18.18 -4.53 19.37
C ASP A 58 -19.49 -3.86 18.89
N GLU A 59 -20.70 -4.01 19.42
CA GLU A 59 -21.20 -4.35 20.74
C GLU A 59 -22.72 -4.54 20.57
N ASP A 60 -23.35 -5.52 21.21
CA ASP A 60 -24.74 -5.39 21.68
C ASP A 60 -24.93 -6.37 22.83
N GLY A 61 -24.83 -5.84 24.05
CA GLY A 61 -24.99 -6.59 25.28
C GLY A 61 -26.38 -7.20 25.44
N ASN A 62 -26.41 -8.47 25.81
CA ASN A 62 -27.48 -9.00 26.64
C ASN A 62 -26.88 -10.05 27.58
N ASP A 63 -26.84 -9.69 28.87
CA ASP A 63 -26.54 -10.58 29.98
C ASP A 63 -27.55 -11.75 29.97
N ASP A 64 -27.08 -12.99 29.84
CA ASP A 64 -27.78 -14.16 30.36
C ASP A 64 -26.77 -15.27 30.70
N ASP A 65 -26.67 -15.54 32.00
CA ASP A 65 -25.82 -16.55 32.62
C ASP A 65 -26.24 -17.97 32.19
N SER A 66 -25.36 -18.70 31.51
CA SER A 66 -25.37 -20.18 31.49
C SER A 66 -24.02 -20.74 31.04
N GLU A 67 -23.27 -21.29 31.99
CA GLU A 67 -22.07 -22.09 31.76
C GLU A 67 -22.42 -23.41 31.06
N ASP A 68 -21.86 -23.65 29.87
CA ASP A 68 -21.32 -24.96 29.43
C ASP A 68 -20.77 -24.83 28.01
N GLY A 69 -19.43 -24.84 27.87
CA GLY A 69 -18.76 -24.83 26.58
C GLY A 69 -18.75 -26.22 25.92
N PRO A 70 -18.66 -26.27 24.58
CA PRO A 70 -17.62 -27.10 24.00
C PRO A 70 -16.79 -26.37 22.93
N ALA A 71 -15.53 -26.84 22.85
CA ALA A 71 -14.47 -26.50 21.92
C ALA A 71 -14.90 -25.88 20.58
N THR A 72 -14.27 -24.74 20.28
CA THR A 72 -14.28 -24.05 18.99
C THR A 72 -13.95 -25.01 17.85
N ALA A 73 -14.99 -25.50 17.18
CA ALA A 73 -14.85 -26.09 15.85
C ALA A 73 -14.36 -24.98 14.92
N GLN A 74 -13.17 -25.15 14.35
CA GLN A 74 -12.66 -24.25 13.31
C GLN A 74 -13.73 -24.11 12.23
N ALA A 75 -14.07 -22.86 11.91
CA ALA A 75 -14.96 -22.55 10.80
C ALA A 75 -14.44 -23.28 9.54
N PRO A 76 -15.33 -23.86 8.72
CA PRO A 76 -14.91 -24.55 7.51
C PRO A 76 -14.11 -23.60 6.61
N PRO A 77 -13.06 -24.09 5.92
CA PRO A 77 -12.28 -23.26 5.03
C PRO A 77 -13.21 -22.60 4.00
N PRO A 78 -12.97 -21.32 3.66
CA PRO A 78 -13.82 -20.61 2.71
C PRO A 78 -13.87 -21.38 1.38
N PRO A 79 -15.02 -21.35 0.69
CA PRO A 79 -15.20 -22.09 -0.55
C PRO A 79 -14.12 -21.70 -1.56
N PRO A 80 -13.58 -22.66 -2.34
CA PRO A 80 -12.64 -22.36 -3.41
C PRO A 80 -13.27 -21.34 -4.38
N GLY A 81 -12.76 -20.12 -4.38
CA GLY A 81 -13.32 -19.01 -5.16
C GLY A 81 -14.02 -17.91 -4.35
N ALA A 82 -13.92 -17.90 -3.02
CA ALA A 82 -14.18 -16.68 -2.25
C ALA A 82 -13.20 -15.59 -2.76
N ASP A 83 -13.76 -14.53 -3.36
CA ASP A 83 -12.98 -13.43 -3.92
C ASP A 83 -12.17 -12.77 -2.81
N THR A 84 -10.90 -13.12 -2.67
CA THR A 84 -9.97 -12.36 -1.82
C THR A 84 -10.00 -10.91 -2.31
N LYS A 85 -10.27 -9.96 -1.41
CA LYS A 85 -10.42 -8.54 -1.77
C LYS A 85 -9.18 -8.08 -2.54
N ARG A 86 -9.32 -7.84 -3.85
CA ARG A 86 -8.21 -7.38 -4.70
C ARG A 86 -8.25 -5.88 -4.88
N VAL A 87 -7.33 -5.20 -4.21
CA VAL A 87 -7.13 -3.75 -4.33
C VAL A 87 -5.85 -3.48 -5.12
N ARG A 88 -5.98 -2.76 -6.24
CA ARG A 88 -4.87 -2.41 -7.13
C ARG A 88 -4.63 -0.91 -7.10
N LEU A 89 -3.41 -0.49 -6.81
CA LEU A 89 -2.99 0.90 -6.80
C LEU A 89 -2.13 1.21 -8.03
N LEU A 90 -2.44 2.31 -8.71
CA LEU A 90 -1.63 2.90 -9.77
C LEU A 90 -1.24 4.31 -9.34
N ASP A 91 0.05 4.53 -9.11
CA ASP A 91 0.63 5.76 -8.58
C ASP A 91 1.33 6.53 -9.72
N TYR A 92 0.71 7.60 -10.21
CA TYR A 92 1.27 8.45 -11.27
C TYR A 92 2.16 9.54 -10.68
N ALA A 93 3.32 9.77 -11.32
CA ALA A 93 4.38 10.60 -10.77
C ALA A 93 4.80 10.10 -9.37
N CYS A 94 5.03 8.78 -9.28
CA CYS A 94 5.23 8.10 -8.00
C CYS A 94 6.48 8.58 -7.25
N GLY A 95 7.42 9.26 -7.91
CA GLY A 95 8.68 9.69 -7.32
C GLY A 95 9.40 8.50 -6.68
N THR A 96 9.82 8.65 -5.43
CA THR A 96 10.43 7.58 -4.63
C THR A 96 9.41 6.65 -3.95
N GLY A 97 8.11 6.82 -4.20
CA GLY A 97 7.04 5.91 -3.79
C GLY A 97 6.32 6.24 -2.48
N LEU A 98 6.10 7.53 -2.18
CA LEU A 98 5.41 7.96 -0.94
C LEU A 98 4.00 7.34 -0.81
N ILE A 99 3.14 7.53 -1.82
CA ILE A 99 1.75 7.04 -1.76
C ILE A 99 1.73 5.52 -1.75
N SER A 100 2.50 4.93 -2.66
CA SER A 100 2.69 3.49 -2.76
C SER A 100 3.12 2.87 -1.43
N ARG A 101 4.06 3.49 -0.70
CA ARG A 101 4.50 3.06 0.64
C ARG A 101 3.46 3.27 1.73
N ALA A 102 2.73 4.39 1.67
CA ALA A 102 1.65 4.66 2.62
C ALA A 102 0.58 3.58 2.55
N LEU A 103 0.25 3.11 1.33
CA LEU A 103 -0.89 2.23 1.07
C LEU A 103 -0.51 0.77 0.82
N ALA A 104 0.78 0.42 0.73
CA ALA A 104 1.26 -0.94 0.44
C ALA A 104 0.63 -2.03 1.34
N GLN A 105 0.27 -1.70 2.57
CA GLN A 105 -0.36 -2.64 3.51
C GLN A 105 -1.82 -2.96 3.15
N PHE A 106 -2.51 -2.04 2.49
CA PHE A 106 -3.95 -2.12 2.19
C PHE A 106 -4.23 -2.52 0.73
N THR A 107 -3.18 -2.65 -0.08
CA THR A 107 -3.26 -2.99 -1.51
C THR A 107 -2.69 -4.37 -1.78
N THR A 108 -3.33 -5.13 -2.65
CA THR A 108 -2.81 -6.41 -3.16
C THR A 108 -1.74 -6.24 -4.24
N HIS A 109 -1.75 -5.11 -4.95
CA HIS A 109 -0.82 -4.84 -6.03
C HIS A 109 -0.64 -3.33 -6.19
N CYS A 110 0.60 -2.89 -6.37
CA CYS A 110 0.93 -1.48 -6.52
C CYS A 110 1.91 -1.29 -7.69
N VAL A 111 1.57 -0.40 -8.61
CA VAL A 111 2.42 -0.02 -9.75
C VAL A 111 2.64 1.48 -9.72
N GLY A 112 3.90 1.90 -9.73
CA GLY A 112 4.30 3.30 -9.85
C GLY A 112 4.76 3.65 -11.26
N ILE A 113 4.40 4.83 -11.75
CA ILE A 113 4.88 5.39 -13.01
C ILE A 113 5.51 6.75 -12.74
N ASP A 114 6.77 6.92 -13.12
CA ASP A 114 7.47 8.20 -13.11
C ASP A 114 8.29 8.38 -14.41
N ILE A 115 8.50 9.63 -14.81
CA ILE A 115 9.28 9.98 -16.00
C ILE A 115 10.79 9.90 -15.77
N SER A 116 11.22 9.95 -14.51
CA SER A 116 12.60 9.95 -14.05
C SER A 116 13.04 8.52 -13.70
N GLU A 117 14.00 7.98 -14.43
CA GLU A 117 14.53 6.64 -14.18
C GLU A 117 15.12 6.48 -12.79
N ASN A 118 15.78 7.50 -12.26
CA ASN A 118 16.37 7.45 -10.93
C ASN A 118 15.29 7.50 -9.83
N MET A 119 14.16 8.16 -10.08
CA MET A 119 13.01 8.09 -9.16
C MET A 119 12.43 6.68 -9.15
N VAL A 120 12.21 6.08 -10.33
CA VAL A 120 11.76 4.69 -10.45
C VAL A 120 12.75 3.70 -9.81
N ALA A 121 14.05 3.91 -9.98
CA ALA A 121 15.08 3.08 -9.36
C ALA A 121 15.01 3.17 -7.82
N ALA A 122 14.87 4.37 -7.27
CA ALA A 122 14.69 4.57 -5.83
C ALA A 122 13.38 3.94 -5.31
N TYR A 123 12.29 4.08 -6.06
CA TYR A 123 11.02 3.40 -5.79
C TYR A 123 11.21 1.87 -5.72
N ASN A 124 11.81 1.26 -6.75
CA ASN A 124 11.95 -0.19 -6.85
C ASN A 124 12.87 -0.74 -5.75
N ALA A 125 14.02 -0.10 -5.52
CA ALA A 125 14.93 -0.47 -4.45
C ALA A 125 14.22 -0.48 -3.07
N ARG A 126 13.23 0.39 -2.88
CA ARG A 126 12.45 0.45 -1.65
C ARG A 126 11.31 -0.56 -1.62
N ALA A 127 10.65 -0.80 -2.74
CA ALA A 127 9.61 -1.81 -2.89
C ALA A 127 10.16 -3.22 -2.62
N GLU A 128 11.37 -3.51 -3.09
CA GLU A 128 12.08 -4.77 -2.79
C GLU A 128 12.32 -4.94 -1.28
N ASN A 129 12.73 -3.88 -0.59
CA ASN A 129 12.91 -3.89 0.87
C ASN A 129 11.58 -3.99 1.65
N GLN A 130 10.45 -3.78 0.98
CA GLN A 130 9.10 -3.87 1.56
C GLN A 130 8.36 -5.14 1.14
N ALA A 131 8.94 -5.96 0.26
CA ALA A 131 8.35 -7.21 -0.18
C ALA A 131 8.16 -8.10 1.06
N ARG A 132 6.89 -8.23 1.46
CA ARG A 132 6.44 -8.98 2.64
C ARG A 132 7.13 -10.33 2.66
N THR A 133 7.73 -10.67 3.81
CA THR A 133 7.96 -12.06 4.21
C THR A 133 6.61 -12.77 4.15
N PHE A 134 6.31 -13.38 3.01
CA PHE A 134 5.31 -14.41 2.92
C PHE A 134 6.03 -15.65 3.46
N THR A 135 5.87 -15.94 4.75
CA THR A 135 6.08 -17.32 5.22
C THR A 135 5.07 -18.17 4.46
N MET A 136 5.51 -18.73 3.33
CA MET A 136 4.88 -19.91 2.79
C MET A 136 5.06 -20.98 3.85
N ASP A 137 3.98 -21.30 4.58
CA ASP A 137 3.85 -22.61 5.17
C ASP A 137 4.04 -23.62 4.04
N THR A 138 5.19 -24.29 4.05
CA THR A 138 5.43 -25.47 3.24
C THR A 138 4.51 -26.58 3.73
N PRO A 139 3.59 -27.10 2.90
CA PRO A 139 2.85 -28.30 3.27
C PRO A 139 3.83 -29.48 3.38
N SER A 140 3.69 -30.25 4.45
CA SER A 140 4.42 -31.49 4.71
C SER A 140 4.12 -32.58 3.67
#